data_AF-A0A8H5YAE4-F1
#
_entry.id   AF-A0A8H5YAE4-F1
#
_cell.length_a   1.000
_cell.length_b   1.000
_cell.length_c   1.000
_cell.angle_alpha   90.00
_cell.angle_beta   90.00
_cell.angle_gamma   90.00
#
_symmetry.space_group_name_H-M   'P 1'
#
loop_
_entity.id
_entity.type
_entity.pdbx_description
1 polymer ?
#
loop_
_entity_poly.entity_id
_entity_poly.type
_entity_poly.pdbx_seq_one_letter_code
_entity_poly.pdbx_strand_id
1 'polypeptide(L)'
;MSRYAAAHVKTEGPGDARPTALQIVKDEGVEGKLQGQVFVITGTSSGIGIETVRAIAATGATLYLTARDLDKAKQPSFVIT
;
A
#
# COMPACT_ATOMS: atom_id res chain seq x y z
N MET A 1 20.22 8.40 10.56
CA MET A 1 19.24 9.27 9.86
C MET A 1 18.24 8.37 9.15
N SER A 2 16.93 8.67 9.24
CA SER A 2 15.90 7.94 8.50
C SER A 2 16.09 8.13 6.99
N ARG A 3 15.89 7.07 6.19
CA ARG A 3 16.08 7.03 4.72
C ARG A 3 15.40 8.20 3.99
N TYR A 4 14.22 8.62 4.46
CA TYR A 4 13.43 9.67 3.80
C TYR A 4 13.51 11.04 4.48
N ALA A 5 14.42 11.23 5.44
CA ALA A 5 14.47 12.46 6.25
C ALA A 5 14.55 13.74 5.39
N ALA A 6 15.33 13.74 4.32
CA ALA A 6 15.45 14.89 3.41
C ALA A 6 14.14 15.19 2.66
N ALA A 7 13.40 14.15 2.26
CA ALA A 7 12.12 14.30 1.55
C ALA A 7 11.01 14.89 2.45
N HIS A 8 11.18 14.84 3.78
CA HIS A 8 10.25 15.43 4.74
C HIS A 8 10.59 16.88 5.14
N VAL A 9 11.68 17.46 4.63
CA VAL A 9 12.09 18.84 4.96
C VAL A 9 11.15 19.87 4.31
N LYS A 10 10.66 19.61 3.10
CA LYS A 10 9.76 20.51 2.36
C LYS A 10 8.66 19.70 1.66
N THR A 11 7.41 20.08 1.90
CA THR A 11 6.23 19.42 1.33
C THR A 11 5.60 20.26 0.23
N GLU A 12 5.27 19.65 -0.90
CA GLU A 12 4.69 20.32 -2.09
C GLU A 12 3.29 19.78 -2.44
N GLY A 13 2.73 18.91 -1.59
CA GLY A 13 1.40 18.34 -1.78
C GLY A 13 1.42 16.95 -2.43
N PRO A 14 0.31 16.51 -3.05
CA PRO A 14 0.23 15.20 -3.69
C PRO A 14 1.27 15.00 -4.79
N GLY A 15 1.97 13.87 -4.76
CA GLY A 15 3.03 13.55 -5.73
C GLY A 15 4.37 14.22 -5.47
N ASP A 16 4.58 14.80 -4.28
CA ASP A 16 5.88 15.34 -3.87
C ASP A 16 6.95 14.26 -3.62
N ALA A 17 8.12 14.67 -3.15
CA ALA A 17 9.30 13.81 -3.01
C ALA A 17 9.17 12.70 -1.95
N ARG A 18 8.09 12.67 -1.17
CA ARG A 18 7.88 11.63 -0.15
C ARG A 18 7.61 10.28 -0.82
N PRO A 19 8.08 9.18 -0.22
CA PRO A 19 8.00 7.88 -0.85
C PRO A 19 6.56 7.40 -0.99
N THR A 20 6.31 6.62 -2.04
CA THR A 20 5.06 5.87 -2.18
C THR A 20 5.10 4.60 -1.32
N ALA A 21 3.94 4.03 -1.01
CA ALA A 21 3.87 2.76 -0.28
C ALA A 21 4.64 1.63 -1.01
N LEU A 22 4.59 1.62 -2.35
CA LEU A 22 5.33 0.65 -3.16
C LEU A 22 6.84 0.90 -3.11
N GLN A 23 7.28 2.16 -3.09
CA GLN A 23 8.71 2.49 -2.94
C GLN A 23 9.24 1.98 -1.60
N ILE A 24 8.46 2.10 -0.52
CA ILE A 24 8.84 1.57 0.79
C ILE A 24 9.03 0.06 0.73
N VAL A 25 8.09 -0.68 0.12
CA VAL A 25 8.19 -2.14 -0.04
C VAL A 25 9.46 -2.55 -0.80
N LYS A 26 9.81 -1.80 -1.85
CA LYS A 26 11.04 -2.00 -2.64
C LYS A 26 12.30 -1.70 -1.83
N ASP A 27 12.33 -0.57 -1.13
CA ASP A 27 13.48 -0.10 -0.37
C ASP A 27 13.80 -0.98 0.85
N GLU A 28 12.76 -1.60 1.43
CA GLU A 28 12.89 -2.64 2.47
C GLU A 28 13.22 -4.02 1.88
N GLY A 29 13.14 -4.18 0.55
CA GLY A 29 13.47 -5.41 -0.15
C GLY A 29 12.55 -6.57 0.22
N VAL A 30 11.27 -6.30 0.48
CA VAL A 30 10.28 -7.31 0.92
C VAL A 30 9.29 -7.74 -0.18
N GLU A 31 9.51 -7.30 -1.42
CA GLU A 31 8.76 -7.79 -2.59
C GLU A 31 8.86 -9.31 -2.70
N GLY A 32 7.71 -9.98 -2.79
CA GLY A 32 7.63 -11.43 -2.83
C GLY A 32 8.32 -12.15 -1.66
N LYS A 33 8.40 -11.57 -0.47
CA LYS A 33 9.02 -12.21 0.72
C LYS A 33 8.06 -12.51 1.87
N LEU A 34 6.80 -12.08 1.76
CA LEU A 34 5.82 -12.23 2.84
C LEU A 34 4.76 -13.29 2.50
N GLN A 35 5.07 -14.28 1.65
CA GLN A 35 4.16 -15.40 1.42
C GLN A 35 3.86 -16.14 2.74
N GLY A 36 2.60 -16.56 2.90
CA GLY A 36 2.13 -17.20 4.13
C GLY A 36 1.76 -16.22 5.25
N GLN A 37 2.12 -14.94 5.12
CA GLN A 37 1.67 -13.91 6.05
C GLN A 37 0.28 -13.41 5.66
N VAL A 38 -0.52 -13.07 6.66
CA VAL A 38 -1.89 -12.61 6.50
C VAL A 38 -2.03 -11.19 7.02
N PHE A 39 -2.62 -10.30 6.22
CA PHE A 39 -2.88 -8.91 6.57
C PHE A 39 -4.36 -8.59 6.46
N VAL A 40 -4.92 -7.95 7.49
CA VAL A 40 -6.27 -7.38 7.46
C VAL A 40 -6.14 -5.87 7.26
N ILE A 41 -6.71 -5.34 6.18
CA ILE A 41 -6.65 -3.91 5.85
C ILE A 41 -8.05 -3.34 5.83
N THR A 42 -8.29 -2.31 6.64
CA THR A 42 -9.57 -1.60 6.72
C THR A 42 -9.56 -0.33 5.88
N GLY A 43 -10.72 0.08 5.37
CA GLY A 43 -10.85 1.35 4.63
C GLY A 43 -10.25 1.29 3.23
N THR A 44 -10.39 0.15 2.56
CA THR A 44 -9.77 -0.14 1.26
C THR A 44 -10.56 0.40 0.06
N SER A 45 -11.69 1.06 0.30
CA SER A 45 -12.55 1.62 -0.75
C SER A 45 -12.08 2.96 -1.33
N SER A 46 -11.10 3.62 -0.71
CA SER A 46 -10.59 4.94 -1.16
C SER A 46 -9.26 5.33 -0.51
N GLY A 47 -8.62 6.37 -1.06
CA GLY A 47 -7.47 7.04 -0.45
C GLY A 47 -6.28 6.12 -0.23
N ILE A 48 -5.61 6.28 0.92
CA ILE A 48 -4.38 5.56 1.26
C ILE A 48 -4.58 4.05 1.35
N GLY A 49 -5.78 3.57 1.68
CA GLY A 49 -6.07 2.15 1.80
C GLY A 49 -5.82 1.40 0.48
N ILE A 50 -6.10 2.05 -0.66
CA ILE A 50 -5.84 1.48 -1.98
C ILE A 50 -4.34 1.29 -2.22
N GLU A 51 -3.54 2.31 -1.91
CA GLU A 51 -2.09 2.27 -2.10
C GLU A 51 -1.43 1.26 -1.14
N THR A 52 -1.94 1.14 0.08
CA THR A 52 -1.49 0.13 1.04
C THR A 52 -1.76 -1.28 0.52
N VAL A 53 -2.96 -1.56 0.02
CA VAL A 53 -3.29 -2.88 -0.57
C VAL A 53 -2.33 -3.21 -1.71
N ARG A 54 -2.12 -2.26 -2.64
CA ARG A 54 -1.23 -2.47 -3.79
C ARG A 54 0.21 -2.79 -3.35
N ALA A 55 0.72 -2.05 -2.37
CA ALA A 55 2.06 -2.26 -1.85
C ALA A 55 2.21 -3.62 -1.15
N ILE A 56 1.26 -3.98 -0.27
CA ILE A 56 1.32 -5.27 0.45
C ILE A 56 1.08 -6.45 -0.49
N ALA A 57 0.22 -6.31 -1.50
CA ALA A 57 0.03 -7.36 -2.50
C ALA A 57 1.35 -7.70 -3.23
N ALA A 58 2.19 -6.70 -3.52
CA ALA A 58 3.51 -6.92 -4.13
C ALA A 58 4.47 -7.74 -3.25
N THR A 59 4.21 -7.85 -1.94
CA THR A 59 5.01 -8.70 -1.02
C THR A 59 4.66 -10.18 -1.11
N GLY A 60 3.58 -10.55 -1.81
CA GLY A 60 3.08 -11.93 -1.90
C GLY A 60 2.26 -12.39 -0.70
N ALA A 61 1.89 -11.49 0.20
CA ALA A 61 1.07 -11.79 1.38
C ALA A 61 -0.42 -12.01 1.03
N THR A 62 -1.12 -12.76 1.88
CA THR A 62 -2.58 -12.93 1.81
C THR A 62 -3.28 -11.73 2.44
N LEU A 63 -4.30 -11.21 1.76
CA LEU A 63 -4.97 -9.96 2.12
C LEU A 63 -6.47 -10.16 2.38
N TYR A 64 -6.91 -9.74 3.57
CA TYR A 64 -8.33 -9.58 3.90
C TYR A 64 -8.69 -8.11 3.94
N LEU A 65 -9.50 -7.67 2.99
CA LEU A 65 -9.84 -6.27 2.81
C LEU A 65 -11.23 -5.98 3.36
N THR A 66 -11.35 -4.97 4.20
CA THR A 66 -12.64 -4.54 4.74
C THR A 66 -12.99 -3.14 4.27
N ALA A 67 -14.23 -3.00 3.79
CA ALA A 67 -14.82 -1.76 3.36
C ALA A 67 -16.30 -1.72 3.74
N ARG A 68 -16.82 -0.52 3.98
CA ARG A 68 -18.26 -0.31 4.23
C ARG A 68 -19.09 -0.44 2.95
N ASP A 69 -18.50 -0.02 1.83
CA ASP A 69 -19.09 -0.04 0.50
C ASP A 69 -18.29 -1.02 -0.36
N LEU A 70 -18.86 -2.21 -0.54
CA LEU A 70 -18.20 -3.30 -1.27
C LEU A 70 -18.15 -3.04 -2.78
N ASP A 71 -19.10 -2.27 -3.32
CA ASP A 71 -19.13 -1.97 -4.75
C ASP A 71 -17.99 -1.02 -5.11
N LYS A 72 -17.69 -0.05 -4.25
CA LYS A 72 -16.47 0.77 -4.39
C LYS A 72 -15.19 -0.04 -4.24
N ALA A 73 -15.16 -1.03 -3.35
CA ALA A 73 -13.98 -1.85 -3.10
C ALA A 73 -13.72 -2.91 -4.19
N LYS A 74 -14.75 -3.32 -4.94
CA LYS A 74 -14.67 -4.35 -5.99
C LYS A 74 -14.42 -3.82 -7.39
N GLN A 75 -14.20 -2.51 -7.56
CA GLN A 75 -13.90 -1.96 -8.90
C GLN A 75 -12.67 -2.66 -9.51
N PRO A 76 -12.64 -2.87 -10.84
CA PRO A 76 -11.71 -3.78 -11.53
C PRO A 76 -10.20 -3.48 -11.39
N SER A 77 -9.83 -2.39 -10.71
CA SER A 77 -8.47 -2.20 -10.19
C SER A 77 -8.10 -3.16 -9.03
N PHE A 78 -9.07 -3.93 -8.54
CA PHE A 78 -8.94 -4.93 -7.48
C PHE A 78 -9.36 -6.31 -8.00
N VAL A 79 -8.42 -7.01 -8.65
CA VAL A 79 -8.49 -8.47 -8.75
C VAL A 79 -7.51 -9.02 -7.72
N ILE A 80 -8.06 -9.54 -6.63
CA ILE A 80 -7.33 -10.34 -5.65
C ILE A 80 -7.81 -11.77 -5.90
N THR A 81 -6.98 -12.56 -6.56
CA THR A 81 -7.14 -14.02 -6.65
C THR A 81 -6.83 -14.66 -5.32
#